data_AF-A0A7C5SJI1-F1
#
_entry.id   AF-A0A7C5SJI1-F1
#
_cell.length_a   1.000
_cell.length_b   1.000
_cell.length_c   1.000
_cell.angle_alpha   90.00
_cell.angle_beta   90.00
_cell.angle_gamma   90.00
#
_symmetry.space_group_name_H-M   'P 1'
#
loop_
_entity.id
_entity.type
_entity.pdbx_description
1 polymer ?
#
loop_
_entity_poly.entity_id
_entity_poly.type
_entity_poly.pdbx_seq_one_letter_code
_entity_poly.pdbx_strand_id
1 'polypeptide(L)'
;MGGRVLPSDHLSHILGRESHEPTDTLELGRCTVEALAVSYSQYNRVFGVLCDPDGSGVGALVHDESIVFFAGLGALAQHLLAQQRFVPMLYQDEGRLTAGWMPWLGDAATADRVRALAALMPASARSAAGEHDPWSNMQTVLRGVTDAECRRVLIAEEMTDTIEGRDTSDVQVAWLSGLLGAEVDVPAVERVRTEMVRRVRRWIGSLEDRGQSTSWRLLLRLNEPLEEDLKDVEGPPPDSVHWSLSFHLQNLDDESVVVDAVDIWAFTRDSVSIRGLMLESPQELLLGELGRASRFCPELERALEESEPIEVLLGTGEAYRFLREIKPVLLESGFGVETPVWWDTPSGRLGARLKIT
;
A
#
# COMPACT_ATOMS: atom_id res chain seq x y z
N MET A 1 -7.21 -10.27 -46.61
CA MET A 1 -7.24 -8.80 -46.74
C MET A 1 -5.99 -8.27 -46.06
N GLY A 2 -4.98 -7.86 -46.83
CA GLY A 2 -3.72 -7.33 -46.28
C GLY A 2 -3.78 -5.81 -46.26
N GLY A 3 -4.32 -5.23 -45.20
CA GLY A 3 -4.25 -3.79 -44.97
C GLY A 3 -2.81 -3.38 -44.69
N ARG A 4 -2.39 -2.21 -45.18
CA ARG A 4 -1.08 -1.62 -44.89
C ARG A 4 -1.19 -0.84 -43.58
N VAL A 5 -0.30 -1.13 -42.63
CA VAL A 5 -0.19 -0.35 -41.39
C VAL A 5 0.24 1.07 -41.74
N LEU A 6 -0.56 2.05 -41.30
CA LEU A 6 -0.25 3.46 -41.47
C LEU A 6 0.46 3.97 -40.22
N PRO A 7 1.67 4.57 -40.35
CA PRO A 7 2.30 5.27 -39.24
C PRO A 7 1.45 6.48 -38.85
N SER A 8 1.54 6.92 -37.59
CA SER A 8 0.95 8.20 -37.17
C SER A 8 1.51 9.35 -38.00
N ASP A 9 0.80 10.49 -38.07
CA ASP A 9 1.29 11.68 -38.78
C ASP A 9 2.66 12.13 -38.26
N HIS A 10 2.84 12.06 -36.94
CA HIS A 10 4.11 12.36 -36.29
C HIS A 10 5.24 11.43 -36.75
N LEU A 11 5.01 10.11 -36.74
CA LEU A 11 5.99 9.13 -37.20
C LEU A 11 6.25 9.25 -38.71
N SER A 12 5.23 9.56 -39.51
CA SER A 12 5.37 9.81 -40.95
C SER A 12 6.29 10.98 -41.22
N HIS A 13 6.09 12.09 -40.51
CA HIS A 13 6.93 13.28 -40.58
C HIS A 13 8.39 12.99 -40.21
N ILE A 14 8.63 12.25 -39.12
CA ILE A 14 9.98 11.86 -38.68
C ILE A 14 10.68 10.96 -39.71
N LEU A 15 9.94 10.02 -40.29
CA LEU A 15 10.48 9.09 -41.29
C LEU A 15 10.65 9.72 -42.68
N GLY A 16 10.35 11.03 -42.84
CA GLY A 16 10.39 11.71 -44.14
C GLY A 16 9.41 11.13 -45.15
N ARG A 17 8.31 10.55 -44.67
CA ARG A 17 7.24 9.98 -45.51
C ARG A 17 6.14 11.03 -45.66
N GLU A 18 5.57 11.13 -46.86
CA GLU A 18 4.37 11.95 -47.08
C GLU A 18 3.25 11.43 -46.18
N SER A 19 2.66 12.34 -45.39
CA SER A 19 1.44 12.09 -44.63
C SER A 19 0.34 11.77 -45.63
N HIS A 20 0.01 10.49 -45.77
CA HIS A 20 -1.13 10.07 -46.59
C HIS A 20 -2.40 10.36 -45.80
N GLU A 21 -3.21 11.34 -46.25
CA GLU A 21 -4.61 11.37 -45.84
C GLU A 21 -5.25 10.06 -46.29
N PRO A 22 -5.73 9.21 -45.37
CA PRO A 22 -6.30 7.93 -45.75
C PRO A 22 -7.56 8.19 -46.59
N THR A 23 -7.51 7.85 -47.87
CA THR A 23 -8.68 7.89 -48.77
C THR A 23 -9.70 6.80 -48.46
N ASP A 24 -9.31 5.79 -47.68
CA ASP A 24 -10.13 4.66 -47.25
C ASP A 24 -10.42 4.70 -45.74
N THR A 25 -11.50 4.04 -45.32
CA THR A 25 -11.89 3.90 -43.91
C THR A 25 -10.78 3.23 -43.09
N LEU A 26 -10.34 3.88 -42.01
CA LEU A 26 -9.39 3.30 -41.05
C LEU A 26 -10.09 2.21 -40.23
N GLU A 27 -9.50 1.02 -40.19
CA GLU A 27 -9.93 -0.09 -39.34
C GLU A 27 -8.82 -0.50 -38.37
N LEU A 28 -9.20 -0.93 -37.16
CA LEU A 28 -8.25 -1.49 -36.20
C LEU A 28 -7.81 -2.88 -36.69
N GLY A 29 -6.50 -3.02 -36.90
CA GLY A 29 -5.89 -4.27 -37.35
C GLY A 29 -4.80 -4.74 -36.39
N ARG A 30 -4.54 -6.06 -36.38
CA ARG A 30 -3.35 -6.62 -35.74
C ARG A 30 -2.16 -6.42 -36.67
N CYS A 31 -1.04 -5.97 -36.13
CA CYS A 31 0.23 -5.92 -36.83
C CYS A 31 1.34 -6.53 -35.98
N THR A 32 2.40 -6.95 -36.64
CA THR A 32 3.63 -7.40 -35.98
C THR A 32 4.63 -6.26 -36.03
N VAL A 33 5.23 -5.95 -34.89
CA VAL A 33 6.31 -4.99 -34.75
C VAL A 33 7.56 -5.71 -34.27
N GLU A 34 8.73 -5.32 -34.75
CA GLU A 34 9.99 -5.78 -34.18
C GLU A 34 10.12 -5.20 -32.76
N ALA A 35 10.47 -6.05 -31.80
CA ALA A 35 10.55 -5.67 -30.39
C ALA A 35 11.85 -6.16 -29.79
N LEU A 36 12.43 -5.34 -28.91
CA LEU A 36 13.54 -5.73 -28.05
C LEU A 36 12.98 -6.06 -26.65
N ALA A 37 13.24 -7.27 -26.18
CA ALA A 37 12.89 -7.66 -24.81
C ALA A 37 13.89 -7.04 -23.82
N VAL A 38 13.40 -6.28 -22.86
CA VAL A 38 14.21 -5.67 -21.80
C VAL A 38 14.00 -6.47 -20.52
N SER A 39 15.08 -6.97 -19.92
CA SER A 39 15.03 -7.60 -18.60
C SER A 39 14.61 -6.57 -17.55
N TYR A 40 13.79 -6.98 -16.58
CA TYR A 40 13.40 -6.12 -15.47
C TYR A 40 14.61 -5.59 -14.66
N SER A 41 15.69 -6.37 -14.58
CA SER A 41 16.95 -5.94 -13.93
C SER A 41 17.66 -4.78 -14.64
N GLN A 42 17.32 -4.52 -15.90
CA GLN A 42 17.87 -3.43 -16.70
C GLN A 42 16.85 -2.31 -16.93
N TYR A 43 15.61 -2.47 -16.46
CA TYR A 43 14.47 -1.63 -16.79
C TYR A 43 14.74 -0.14 -16.52
N ASN A 44 15.08 0.22 -15.30
CA ASN A 44 15.31 1.61 -14.91
C ASN A 44 16.48 2.25 -15.68
N ARG A 45 17.53 1.47 -15.96
CA ARG A 45 18.68 1.94 -16.74
C ARG A 45 18.29 2.22 -18.19
N VAL A 46 17.56 1.30 -18.82
CA VAL A 46 17.15 1.43 -20.22
C VAL A 46 16.18 2.60 -20.38
N PHE A 47 15.11 2.66 -19.57
CA PHE A 47 14.14 3.74 -19.66
C PHE A 47 14.71 5.10 -19.24
N GLY A 48 15.67 5.14 -18.31
CA GLY A 48 16.40 6.36 -17.99
C GLY A 48 17.19 6.91 -19.17
N VAL A 49 17.91 6.04 -19.90
CA VAL A 49 18.63 6.42 -21.13
C VAL A 49 17.68 6.85 -22.24
N LEU A 50 16.53 6.19 -22.38
CA LEU A 50 15.55 6.53 -23.42
C LEU A 50 14.87 7.88 -23.16
N CYS A 51 14.68 8.28 -21.90
CA CYS A 51 14.12 9.58 -21.54
C CYS A 51 15.13 10.75 -21.58
N ASP A 52 16.43 10.47 -21.45
CA ASP A 52 17.50 11.46 -21.56
C ASP A 52 18.60 10.98 -22.54
N PRO A 53 18.31 11.01 -23.86
CA PRO A 53 19.24 10.53 -24.87
C PRO A 53 20.50 11.39 -24.97
N ASP A 54 20.41 12.70 -24.68
CA ASP A 54 21.53 13.65 -24.76
C ASP A 54 22.65 13.34 -23.75
N GLY A 55 22.31 12.79 -22.58
CA GLY A 55 23.27 12.33 -21.58
C GLY A 55 23.95 10.98 -21.89
N SER A 56 23.46 10.24 -22.89
CA SER A 56 23.83 8.83 -23.12
C SER A 56 24.84 8.59 -24.25
N GLY A 57 25.13 9.62 -25.06
CA GLY A 57 26.00 9.51 -26.24
C GLY A 57 25.40 8.69 -27.39
N VAL A 58 24.14 8.26 -27.27
CA VAL A 58 23.34 7.70 -28.36
C VAL A 58 22.79 8.88 -29.18
N GLY A 59 22.80 8.78 -30.52
CA GLY A 59 22.28 9.86 -31.38
C GLY A 59 20.82 10.21 -31.08
N ALA A 60 20.30 11.29 -31.67
CA ALA A 60 18.95 11.79 -31.44
C ALA A 60 17.89 10.67 -31.56
N LEU A 61 17.35 10.24 -30.42
CA LEU A 61 16.29 9.25 -30.29
C LEU A 61 14.96 9.98 -30.20
N VAL A 62 14.02 9.61 -31.06
CA VAL A 62 12.64 10.09 -30.97
C VAL A 62 11.78 8.98 -30.40
N HIS A 63 11.06 9.28 -29.32
CA HIS A 63 10.22 8.32 -28.63
C HIS A 63 8.79 8.85 -28.41
N ASP A 64 7.86 7.91 -28.27
CA ASP A 64 6.46 8.17 -27.91
C ASP A 64 6.28 8.42 -26.41
N GLU A 65 5.12 8.94 -25.99
CA GLU A 65 4.74 9.14 -24.58
C GLU A 65 4.77 7.85 -23.76
N SER A 66 4.60 6.69 -24.40
CA SER A 66 4.73 5.37 -23.74
C SER A 66 6.09 5.18 -23.06
N ILE A 67 7.18 5.71 -23.61
CA ILE A 67 8.51 5.64 -22.97
C ILE A 67 8.53 6.41 -21.65
N VAL A 68 7.96 7.62 -21.63
CA VAL A 68 7.85 8.45 -20.42
C VAL A 68 6.95 7.76 -19.39
N PHE A 69 5.84 7.17 -19.83
CA PHE A 69 4.95 6.40 -18.97
C PHE A 69 5.66 5.22 -18.29
N PHE A 70 6.36 4.40 -19.08
CA PHE A 70 7.10 3.25 -18.56
C PHE A 70 8.28 3.67 -17.66
N ALA A 71 8.97 4.77 -17.96
CA ALA A 71 9.96 5.35 -17.05
C ALA A 71 9.33 5.77 -15.71
N GLY A 72 8.14 6.37 -15.75
CA GLY A 72 7.36 6.71 -14.56
C GLY A 72 7.02 5.49 -13.70
N LEU A 73 6.70 4.35 -14.30
CA LEU A 73 6.50 3.09 -13.56
C LEU A 73 7.78 2.60 -12.86
N GLY A 74 8.93 2.73 -13.52
CA GLY A 74 10.22 2.43 -12.92
C GLY A 74 10.52 3.32 -11.71
N ALA A 75 10.30 4.63 -11.85
CA ALA A 75 10.46 5.60 -10.77
C ALA A 75 9.50 5.33 -9.59
N LEU A 76 8.25 4.94 -9.87
CA LEU A 76 7.30 4.55 -8.83
C LEU A 76 7.78 3.30 -8.07
N ALA A 77 8.25 2.27 -8.78
CA ALA A 77 8.80 1.07 -8.14
C ALA A 77 10.01 1.42 -7.25
N GLN A 78 10.93 2.25 -7.73
CA GLN A 78 12.07 2.73 -6.94
C GLN A 78 11.64 3.55 -5.71
N HIS A 79 10.61 4.39 -5.85
CA HIS A 79 10.05 5.16 -4.75
C HIS A 79 9.51 4.25 -3.64
N LEU A 80 8.75 3.22 -4.01
CA LEU A 80 8.19 2.25 -3.06
C LEU A 80 9.29 1.39 -2.40
N LEU A 81 10.28 0.96 -3.17
CA LEU A 81 11.45 0.25 -2.64
C LEU A 81 12.23 1.10 -1.63
N ALA A 82 12.46 2.39 -1.93
CA ALA A 82 13.14 3.31 -1.02
C ALA A 82 12.37 3.53 0.29
N GLN A 83 11.05 3.41 0.25
CA GLN A 83 10.17 3.44 1.42
C GLN A 83 10.01 2.09 2.11
N GLN A 84 10.72 1.05 1.66
CA GLN A 84 10.58 -0.33 2.15
C GLN A 84 9.15 -0.89 2.00
N ARG A 85 8.41 -0.40 1.01
CA ARG A 85 7.02 -0.78 0.71
C ARG A 85 6.98 -1.89 -0.33
N PHE A 86 7.36 -3.10 0.10
CA PHE A 86 7.28 -4.30 -0.73
C PHE A 86 7.05 -5.53 0.15
N VAL A 87 6.41 -6.55 -0.42
CA VAL A 87 6.03 -7.77 0.30
C VAL A 87 6.43 -9.01 -0.50
N PRO A 88 6.82 -10.10 0.17
CA PRO A 88 7.04 -11.37 -0.49
C PRO A 88 5.68 -12.01 -0.80
N MET A 89 5.58 -12.59 -2.00
CA MET A 89 4.35 -13.18 -2.52
C MET A 89 4.55 -14.65 -2.88
N LEU A 90 3.43 -15.36 -2.98
CA LEU A 90 3.31 -16.66 -3.64
C LEU A 90 2.32 -16.56 -4.79
N TYR A 91 2.72 -17.07 -5.94
CA TYR A 91 1.93 -17.11 -7.16
C TYR A 91 1.73 -18.55 -7.60
N GLN A 92 0.49 -18.89 -7.94
CA GLN A 92 0.14 -20.20 -8.46
C GLN A 92 -0.29 -20.04 -9.92
N ASP A 93 0.41 -20.71 -10.83
CA ASP A 93 0.13 -20.69 -12.26
C ASP A 93 0.29 -22.10 -12.83
N GLU A 94 -0.74 -22.61 -13.52
CA GLU A 94 -0.76 -23.95 -14.15
C GLU A 94 -0.19 -25.11 -13.28
N GLY A 95 -0.39 -25.05 -11.96
CA GLY A 95 0.13 -26.07 -11.03
C GLY A 95 1.57 -25.86 -10.56
N ARG A 96 2.28 -24.85 -11.09
CA ARG A 96 3.54 -24.35 -10.52
C ARG A 96 3.27 -23.35 -9.41
N LEU A 97 4.12 -23.37 -8.39
CA LEU A 97 4.15 -22.37 -7.33
C LEU A 97 5.46 -21.62 -7.47
N THR A 98 5.36 -20.31 -7.61
CA THR A 98 6.52 -19.43 -7.68
C THR A 98 6.45 -18.39 -6.57
N ALA A 99 7.60 -17.89 -6.16
CA ALA A 99 7.68 -16.78 -5.22
C ALA A 99 8.27 -15.56 -5.92
N GLY A 100 7.95 -14.38 -5.39
CA GLY A 100 8.54 -13.14 -5.86
C GLY A 100 8.15 -11.97 -4.98
N TRP A 101 8.82 -10.85 -5.18
CA TRP A 101 8.57 -9.62 -4.45
C TRP A 101 7.62 -8.72 -5.23
N MET A 102 6.69 -8.10 -4.51
CA MET A 102 5.67 -7.21 -5.08
C MET A 102 5.72 -5.88 -4.35
N PRO A 103 5.58 -4.75 -5.04
CA PRO A 103 5.44 -3.47 -4.36
C PRO A 103 4.13 -3.46 -3.57
N TRP A 104 4.19 -2.85 -2.39
CA TRP A 104 3.04 -2.72 -1.53
C TRP A 104 2.20 -1.50 -1.93
N LEU A 105 0.94 -1.74 -2.32
CA LEU A 105 0.04 -0.70 -2.83
C LEU A 105 -1.19 -0.49 -1.94
N GLY A 106 -1.18 -1.03 -0.72
CA GLY A 106 -2.37 -1.11 0.15
C GLY A 106 -2.82 0.22 0.78
N ASP A 107 -1.92 1.20 0.92
CA ASP A 107 -2.25 2.51 1.47
C ASP A 107 -2.97 3.41 0.46
N ALA A 108 -3.86 4.27 0.95
CA ALA A 108 -4.70 5.13 0.12
C ALA A 108 -3.89 6.06 -0.80
N ALA A 109 -2.82 6.67 -0.27
CA ALA A 109 -1.98 7.57 -1.04
C ALA A 109 -1.28 6.87 -2.21
N THR A 110 -0.75 5.66 -2.00
CA THR A 110 -0.18 4.86 -3.08
C THR A 110 -1.26 4.42 -4.07
N ALA A 111 -2.40 3.94 -3.59
CA ALA A 111 -3.51 3.50 -4.44
C ALA A 111 -4.00 4.63 -5.36
N ASP A 112 -4.10 5.87 -4.85
CA ASP A 112 -4.51 7.04 -5.62
C ASP A 112 -3.50 7.41 -6.70
N ARG A 113 -2.20 7.41 -6.37
CA ARG A 113 -1.13 7.64 -7.35
C ARG A 113 -1.14 6.59 -8.47
N VAL A 114 -1.29 5.32 -8.09
CA VAL A 114 -1.35 4.20 -9.03
C VAL A 114 -2.59 4.32 -9.93
N ARG A 115 -3.75 4.69 -9.37
CA ARG A 115 -4.98 4.91 -10.15
C ARG A 115 -4.84 6.08 -11.12
N ALA A 116 -4.26 7.19 -10.68
CA ALA A 116 -3.98 8.34 -11.52
C ALA A 116 -3.03 7.97 -12.67
N LEU A 117 -1.98 7.19 -12.38
CA LEU A 117 -1.04 6.72 -13.40
C LEU A 117 -1.73 5.78 -14.40
N ALA A 118 -2.54 4.82 -13.94
CA ALA A 118 -3.29 3.93 -14.82
C ALA A 118 -4.20 4.70 -15.80
N ALA A 119 -4.84 5.78 -15.34
CA ALA A 119 -5.68 6.64 -16.18
C ALA A 119 -4.89 7.39 -17.27
N LEU A 120 -3.60 7.62 -17.04
CA LEU A 120 -2.68 8.28 -17.97
C LEU A 120 -1.99 7.30 -18.93
N MET A 121 -2.25 5.99 -18.83
CA MET A 121 -1.59 5.01 -19.69
C MET A 121 -1.87 5.32 -21.17
N PRO A 122 -0.84 5.56 -22.01
CA PRO A 122 -1.05 5.79 -23.44
C PRO A 122 -1.62 4.55 -24.14
N ALA A 123 -2.37 4.73 -25.22
CA ALA A 123 -2.92 3.61 -25.98
C ALA A 123 -1.82 2.69 -26.56
N SER A 124 -0.70 3.28 -26.98
CA SER A 124 0.52 2.58 -27.42
C SER A 124 1.12 1.67 -26.33
N ALA A 125 0.99 2.04 -25.06
CA ALA A 125 1.50 1.25 -23.93
C ALA A 125 0.62 0.03 -23.58
N ARG A 126 -0.61 -0.03 -24.11
CA ARG A 126 -1.55 -1.15 -23.91
C ARG A 126 -1.93 -1.87 -25.21
N SER A 127 -1.21 -1.63 -26.31
CA SER A 127 -1.56 -2.15 -27.65
C SER A 127 -1.05 -3.57 -27.92
N ALA A 128 -0.51 -4.28 -26.92
CA ALA A 128 -0.13 -5.68 -27.05
C ALA A 128 -1.37 -6.57 -27.31
N ALA A 129 -1.19 -7.67 -28.03
CA ALA A 129 -2.28 -8.61 -28.30
C ALA A 129 -2.74 -9.29 -27.00
N GLY A 130 -4.02 -9.17 -26.66
CA GLY A 130 -4.58 -9.74 -25.43
C GLY A 130 -5.63 -8.81 -24.81
N GLU A 131 -5.74 -8.85 -23.48
CA GLU A 131 -6.56 -7.90 -22.73
C GLU A 131 -5.87 -6.53 -22.66
N HIS A 132 -6.58 -5.51 -23.13
CA HIS A 132 -6.12 -4.11 -23.12
C HIS A 132 -6.35 -3.43 -21.76
N ASP A 133 -6.15 -4.18 -20.66
CA ASP A 133 -6.37 -3.69 -19.30
C ASP A 133 -5.14 -2.90 -18.79
N PRO A 134 -5.28 -1.59 -18.49
CA PRO A 134 -4.17 -0.80 -17.98
C PRO A 134 -3.60 -1.31 -16.66
N TRP A 135 -4.47 -1.82 -15.78
CA TRP A 135 -4.08 -2.28 -14.46
C TRP A 135 -3.14 -3.50 -14.55
N SER A 136 -3.53 -4.53 -15.30
CA SER A 136 -2.75 -5.75 -15.46
C SER A 136 -1.38 -5.51 -16.09
N ASN A 137 -1.30 -4.61 -17.09
CA ASN A 137 -0.04 -4.21 -17.71
C ASN A 137 0.89 -3.50 -16.71
N MET A 138 0.35 -2.53 -15.99
CA MET A 138 1.09 -1.81 -14.96
C MET A 138 1.56 -2.74 -13.83
N GLN A 139 0.67 -3.60 -13.34
CA GLN A 139 0.98 -4.55 -12.27
C GLN A 139 2.10 -5.51 -12.68
N THR A 140 2.09 -5.97 -13.93
CA THR A 140 3.15 -6.83 -14.49
C THR A 140 4.52 -6.14 -14.44
N VAL A 141 4.58 -4.88 -14.88
CA VAL A 141 5.82 -4.09 -14.85
C VAL A 141 6.27 -3.80 -13.42
N LEU A 142 5.37 -3.29 -12.57
CA LEU A 142 5.69 -2.96 -11.18
C LEU A 142 6.18 -4.19 -10.41
N ARG A 143 5.53 -5.34 -10.58
CA ARG A 143 5.97 -6.63 -10.04
C ARG A 143 7.37 -6.99 -10.53
N GLY A 144 7.57 -6.99 -11.85
CA GLY A 144 8.82 -7.41 -12.45
C GLY A 144 10.01 -6.56 -12.01
N VAL A 145 9.85 -5.23 -12.03
CA VAL A 145 10.91 -4.28 -11.62
C VAL A 145 11.21 -4.44 -10.13
N THR A 146 10.19 -4.54 -9.28
CA THR A 146 10.38 -4.70 -7.83
C THR A 146 11.08 -6.01 -7.51
N ASP A 147 10.62 -7.13 -8.08
CA ASP A 147 11.24 -8.44 -7.89
C ASP A 147 12.71 -8.47 -8.32
N ALA A 148 13.02 -7.88 -9.49
CA ALA A 148 14.38 -7.83 -9.99
C ALA A 148 15.31 -7.01 -9.08
N GLU A 149 14.87 -5.87 -8.56
CA GLU A 149 15.68 -5.04 -7.66
C GLU A 149 15.86 -5.70 -6.28
N CYS A 150 14.81 -6.30 -5.72
CA CYS A 150 14.91 -7.07 -4.46
C CYS A 150 15.91 -8.21 -4.61
N ARG A 151 15.77 -9.05 -5.65
CA ARG A 151 16.69 -10.17 -5.89
C ARG A 151 18.12 -9.72 -6.15
N ARG A 152 18.31 -8.62 -6.89
CA ARG A 152 19.65 -8.07 -7.14
C ARG A 152 20.39 -7.78 -5.84
N VAL A 153 19.70 -7.20 -4.85
CA VAL A 153 20.28 -6.94 -3.53
C VAL A 153 20.46 -8.24 -2.74
N LEU A 154 19.42 -9.07 -2.62
CA LEU A 154 19.46 -10.31 -1.83
C LEU A 154 20.56 -11.28 -2.29
N ILE A 155 20.75 -11.40 -3.61
CA ILE A 155 21.82 -12.21 -4.20
C ILE A 155 23.20 -11.60 -3.93
N ALA A 156 23.34 -10.28 -4.08
CA ALA A 156 24.61 -9.59 -3.83
C ALA A 156 25.05 -9.69 -2.36
N GLU A 157 24.09 -9.74 -1.44
CA GLU A 157 24.32 -9.90 -0.01
C GLU A 157 24.35 -11.39 0.45
N GLU A 158 24.42 -12.34 -0.49
CA GLU A 158 24.53 -13.79 -0.22
C GLU A 158 23.41 -14.32 0.72
N MET A 159 22.21 -13.73 0.66
CA MET A 159 21.11 -14.07 1.57
C MET A 159 20.63 -15.53 1.43
N THR A 160 20.93 -16.19 0.32
CA THR A 160 20.68 -17.63 0.13
C THR A 160 21.38 -18.51 1.17
N ASP A 161 22.48 -18.05 1.75
CA ASP A 161 23.28 -18.80 2.73
C ASP A 161 22.52 -18.99 4.06
N THR A 162 21.54 -18.12 4.33
CA THR A 162 20.67 -18.20 5.52
C THR A 162 19.83 -19.48 5.56
N ILE A 163 19.60 -20.11 4.41
CA ILE A 163 18.83 -21.34 4.25
C ILE A 163 19.69 -22.50 3.71
N GLU A 164 21.00 -22.34 3.60
CA GLU A 164 21.88 -23.40 3.11
C GLU A 164 21.80 -24.63 4.05
N GLY A 165 21.69 -25.82 3.45
CA GLY A 165 21.57 -27.09 4.18
C GLY A 165 20.24 -27.28 4.92
N ARG A 166 19.28 -26.37 4.81
CA ARG A 166 17.93 -26.53 5.36
C ARG A 166 17.07 -27.42 4.45
N ASP A 167 16.15 -28.16 5.06
CA ASP A 167 15.25 -29.06 4.35
C ASP A 167 14.09 -28.29 3.72
N THR A 168 13.96 -28.38 2.39
CA THR A 168 12.85 -27.80 1.62
C THR A 168 11.51 -28.49 1.83
N SER A 169 11.45 -29.58 2.63
CA SER A 169 10.19 -30.13 3.10
C SER A 169 9.47 -29.18 4.09
N ASP A 170 10.21 -28.27 4.74
CA ASP A 170 9.66 -27.15 5.50
C ASP A 170 9.12 -26.08 4.54
N VAL A 171 7.84 -25.73 4.73
CA VAL A 171 7.14 -24.75 3.88
C VAL A 171 7.78 -23.37 3.91
N GLN A 172 8.38 -22.96 5.01
CA GLN A 172 9.04 -21.65 5.12
C GLN A 172 10.35 -21.65 4.35
N VAL A 173 11.13 -22.72 4.48
CA VAL A 173 12.39 -22.90 3.74
C VAL A 173 12.10 -22.97 2.24
N ALA A 174 11.11 -23.75 1.82
CA ALA A 174 10.70 -23.84 0.41
C ALA A 174 10.31 -22.47 -0.16
N TRP A 175 9.58 -21.65 0.62
CA TRP A 175 9.23 -20.30 0.18
C TRP A 175 10.45 -19.41 0.00
N LEU A 176 11.34 -19.40 1.01
CA LEU A 176 12.55 -18.59 1.02
C LEU A 176 13.49 -18.99 -0.13
N SER A 177 13.59 -20.29 -0.47
CA SER A 177 14.34 -20.77 -1.63
C SER A 177 13.90 -20.10 -2.93
N GLY A 178 12.60 -19.85 -3.11
CA GLY A 178 12.07 -19.16 -4.28
C GLY A 178 12.15 -17.63 -4.22
N LEU A 179 12.46 -17.02 -3.07
CA LEU A 179 12.49 -15.55 -2.86
C LEU A 179 13.90 -14.96 -2.87
N LEU A 180 14.88 -15.69 -2.34
CA LEU A 180 16.22 -15.14 -2.03
C LEU A 180 17.19 -15.24 -3.22
N GLY A 181 17.03 -16.24 -4.08
CA GLY A 181 17.94 -16.54 -5.18
C GLY A 181 17.47 -16.05 -6.56
N ALA A 182 18.11 -16.53 -7.62
CA ALA A 182 17.65 -16.30 -9.00
C ALA A 182 16.47 -17.22 -9.38
N GLU A 183 16.37 -18.38 -8.75
CA GLU A 183 15.27 -19.32 -8.94
C GLU A 183 13.99 -18.78 -8.30
N VAL A 184 12.89 -18.90 -9.04
CA VAL A 184 11.55 -18.44 -8.60
C VAL A 184 10.66 -19.59 -8.15
N ASP A 185 11.01 -20.83 -8.52
CA ASP A 185 10.20 -22.00 -8.23
C ASP A 185 10.26 -22.35 -6.74
N VAL A 186 9.09 -22.63 -6.18
CA VAL A 186 8.92 -23.05 -4.78
C VAL A 186 8.76 -24.57 -4.76
N PRO A 187 9.74 -25.32 -4.23
CA PRO A 187 9.65 -26.78 -4.13
C PRO A 187 8.64 -27.16 -3.04
N ALA A 188 7.36 -27.27 -3.40
CA ALA A 188 6.28 -27.64 -2.49
C ALA A 188 5.58 -28.94 -2.94
N VAL A 189 5.32 -29.83 -1.97
CA VAL A 189 4.50 -31.03 -2.18
C VAL A 189 3.02 -30.64 -2.32
N GLU A 190 2.31 -31.25 -3.26
CA GLU A 190 0.93 -30.88 -3.65
C GLU A 190 -0.04 -30.78 -2.46
N ARG A 191 0.11 -31.65 -1.44
CA ARG A 191 -0.73 -31.66 -0.23
C ARG A 191 -0.62 -30.38 0.60
N VAL A 192 0.54 -29.71 0.58
CA VAL A 192 0.84 -28.55 1.45
C VAL A 192 0.75 -27.23 0.69
N ARG A 193 0.75 -27.26 -0.65
CA ARG A 193 0.67 -26.09 -1.54
C ARG A 193 -0.50 -25.16 -1.19
N THR A 194 -1.71 -25.72 -1.06
CA THR A 194 -2.93 -24.93 -0.79
C THR A 194 -2.90 -24.30 0.60
N GLU A 195 -2.36 -24.99 1.59
CA GLU A 195 -2.21 -24.45 2.95
C GLU A 195 -1.20 -23.30 2.99
N MET A 196 -0.07 -23.48 2.30
CA MET A 196 0.98 -22.48 2.19
C MET A 196 0.47 -21.18 1.55
N VAL A 197 -0.24 -21.28 0.42
CA VAL A 197 -0.88 -20.12 -0.24
C VAL A 197 -1.86 -19.42 0.71
N ARG A 198 -2.69 -20.17 1.45
CA ARG A 198 -3.63 -19.57 2.42
C ARG A 198 -2.91 -18.86 3.56
N ARG A 199 -1.84 -19.45 4.11
CA ARG A 199 -1.05 -18.84 5.20
C ARG A 199 -0.39 -17.55 4.75
N VAL A 200 0.25 -17.55 3.58
CA VAL A 200 0.87 -16.35 3.01
C VAL A 200 -0.18 -15.28 2.71
N ARG A 201 -1.29 -15.62 2.07
CA ARG A 201 -2.39 -14.65 1.83
C ARG A 201 -2.93 -14.06 3.13
N ARG A 202 -3.10 -14.87 4.19
CA ARG A 202 -3.54 -14.36 5.49
C ARG A 202 -2.52 -13.43 6.13
N TRP A 203 -1.24 -13.79 6.07
CA TRP A 203 -0.17 -12.94 6.60
C TRP A 203 -0.09 -11.61 5.83
N ILE A 204 -0.14 -11.64 4.49
CA ILE A 204 -0.15 -10.43 3.66
C ILE A 204 -1.42 -9.61 3.90
N GLY A 205 -2.58 -10.24 4.01
CA GLY A 205 -3.83 -9.58 4.39
C GLY A 205 -3.80 -8.98 5.79
N SER A 206 -2.92 -9.45 6.68
CA SER A 206 -2.66 -8.80 7.98
C SER A 206 -1.64 -7.67 7.90
N LEU A 207 -0.89 -7.57 6.80
CA LEU A 207 -0.02 -6.42 6.48
C LEU A 207 -0.81 -5.31 5.79
N GLU A 208 -1.97 -5.64 5.20
CA GLU A 208 -3.00 -4.65 4.85
C GLU A 208 -3.36 -4.00 6.18
N ASP A 209 -2.72 -2.87 6.48
CA ASP A 209 -3.02 -1.97 7.60
C ASP A 209 -4.44 -1.34 7.45
N ARG A 210 -5.32 -1.98 6.67
CA ARG A 210 -6.78 -1.82 6.73
C ARG A 210 -7.27 -2.95 7.59
N GLY A 211 -8.13 -2.66 8.56
CA GLY A 211 -8.55 -3.67 9.51
C GLY A 211 -9.22 -4.87 8.86
N GLN A 212 -9.88 -5.66 9.69
CA GLN A 212 -10.78 -6.71 9.17
C GLN A 212 -11.84 -6.17 8.19
N SER A 213 -12.01 -4.84 8.06
CA SER A 213 -12.85 -4.15 7.10
C SER A 213 -12.07 -3.27 6.10
N THR A 214 -12.50 -3.28 4.84
CA THR A 214 -12.01 -2.38 3.79
C THR A 214 -12.69 -1.00 3.80
N SER A 215 -13.79 -0.84 4.53
CA SER A 215 -14.66 0.35 4.49
C SER A 215 -14.75 1.09 5.83
N TRP A 216 -14.26 0.50 6.91
CA TRP A 216 -14.28 1.07 8.25
C TRP A 216 -12.89 1.00 8.86
N ARG A 217 -12.51 2.06 9.59
CA ARG A 217 -11.27 2.13 10.38
C ARG A 217 -11.57 2.43 11.83
N LEU A 218 -10.68 2.02 12.73
CA LEU A 218 -10.69 2.53 14.11
C LEU A 218 -10.32 4.02 14.12
N LEU A 219 -11.12 4.78 14.86
CA LEU A 219 -10.89 6.19 15.18
C LEU A 219 -10.69 6.32 16.70
N LEU A 220 -9.54 6.87 17.08
CA LEU A 220 -9.20 7.19 18.47
C LEU A 220 -9.41 8.68 18.71
N ARG A 221 -10.28 9.03 19.66
CA ARG A 221 -10.55 10.43 20.02
C ARG A 221 -9.98 10.72 21.39
N LEU A 222 -9.02 11.64 21.47
CA LEU A 222 -8.50 12.13 22.75
C LEU A 222 -9.40 13.25 23.28
N ASN A 223 -10.04 13.00 24.41
CA ASN A 223 -10.93 13.92 25.10
C ASN A 223 -10.19 14.68 26.20
N GLU A 224 -10.51 15.96 26.33
CA GLU A 224 -9.96 16.80 27.39
C GLU A 224 -10.52 16.38 28.76
N PRO A 225 -9.72 16.49 29.85
CA PRO A 225 -10.21 16.28 31.21
C PRO A 225 -11.35 17.25 31.52
N LEU A 226 -12.30 16.82 32.36
CA LEU A 226 -13.42 17.66 32.76
C LEU A 226 -12.93 18.83 33.61
N GLU A 227 -13.57 20.00 33.49
CA GLU A 227 -13.18 21.21 34.24
C GLU A 227 -13.15 20.99 35.75
N GLU A 228 -13.94 20.05 36.28
CA GLU A 228 -13.95 19.71 37.71
C GLU A 228 -12.63 19.10 38.18
N ASP A 229 -11.95 18.33 37.33
CA ASP A 229 -10.63 17.75 37.61
C ASP A 229 -9.50 18.81 37.55
N LEU A 230 -9.81 20.00 37.02
CA LEU A 230 -8.87 21.11 36.83
C LEU A 230 -9.07 22.24 37.86
N LYS A 231 -10.15 22.23 38.65
CA LYS A 231 -10.57 23.34 39.52
C LYS A 231 -9.62 23.66 40.68
N ASP A 232 -8.75 22.73 41.07
CA ASP A 232 -7.83 22.88 42.22
C ASP A 232 -6.33 22.87 41.84
N VAL A 233 -5.99 23.11 40.58
CA VAL A 233 -4.59 22.99 40.08
C VAL A 233 -3.93 24.36 39.86
N GLU A 234 -3.18 24.85 40.86
CA GLU A 234 -2.13 25.87 40.67
C GLU A 234 -0.76 25.19 40.53
N GLY A 235 -0.36 24.81 39.31
CA GLY A 235 0.92 24.13 39.05
C GLY A 235 0.86 23.13 37.89
N PRO A 236 1.90 22.29 37.68
CA PRO A 236 1.81 21.17 36.77
C PRO A 236 0.64 20.27 37.19
N PRO A 237 -0.14 19.72 36.23
CA PRO A 237 -1.30 18.91 36.56
C PRO A 237 -0.89 17.72 37.44
N PRO A 238 -1.58 17.47 38.55
CA PRO A 238 -1.32 16.31 39.39
C PRO A 238 -1.55 15.01 38.60
N ASP A 239 -0.95 13.92 39.07
CA ASP A 239 -1.14 12.56 38.50
C ASP A 239 -2.61 12.10 38.50
N SER A 240 -3.52 12.86 39.12
CA SER A 240 -4.97 12.63 39.16
C SER A 240 -5.74 13.17 37.95
N VAL A 241 -5.10 13.93 37.05
CA VAL A 241 -5.77 14.42 35.82
C VAL A 241 -5.74 13.33 34.77
N HIS A 242 -6.90 12.75 34.49
CA HIS A 242 -7.07 11.71 33.50
C HIS A 242 -7.62 12.26 32.18
N TRP A 243 -6.97 11.88 31.09
CA TRP A 243 -7.43 12.11 29.73
C TRP A 243 -8.12 10.85 29.25
N SER A 244 -9.29 10.95 28.61
CA SER A 244 -9.95 9.80 28.01
C SER A 244 -9.54 9.68 26.54
N LEU A 245 -9.10 8.50 26.12
CA LEU A 245 -8.94 8.14 24.72
C LEU A 245 -10.09 7.20 24.34
N SER A 246 -11.15 7.73 23.74
CA SER A 246 -12.36 6.97 23.40
C SER A 246 -12.27 6.30 22.03
N PHE A 247 -12.95 5.17 21.88
CA PHE A 247 -12.87 4.31 20.71
C PHE A 247 -14.11 4.40 19.83
N HIS A 248 -13.88 4.44 18.52
CA HIS A 248 -14.93 4.62 17.52
C HIS A 248 -14.60 3.85 16.26
N LEU A 249 -15.62 3.54 15.45
CA LEU A 249 -15.44 3.12 14.07
C LEU A 249 -15.89 4.23 13.13
N GLN A 250 -15.03 4.60 12.19
CA GLN A 250 -15.30 5.64 11.18
C GLN A 250 -15.33 5.03 9.78
N ASN A 251 -16.32 5.42 8.98
CA ASN A 251 -16.39 4.99 7.60
C ASN A 251 -15.36 5.73 6.73
N LEU A 252 -14.73 5.02 5.79
CA LEU A 252 -13.70 5.55 4.90
C LEU A 252 -14.27 6.29 3.68
N ASP A 253 -15.49 5.94 3.24
CA ASP A 253 -16.16 6.57 2.10
C ASP A 253 -16.89 7.87 2.51
N ASP A 254 -17.39 7.91 3.75
CA ASP A 254 -17.99 9.10 4.39
C ASP A 254 -17.46 9.27 5.81
N GLU A 255 -16.38 10.06 5.95
CA GLU A 255 -15.72 10.32 7.25
C GLU A 255 -16.63 11.00 8.28
N SER A 256 -17.79 11.55 7.88
CA SER A 256 -18.78 12.10 8.81
C SER A 256 -19.56 11.02 9.56
N VAL A 257 -19.48 9.76 9.12
CA VAL A 257 -20.13 8.62 9.76
C VAL A 257 -19.16 7.98 10.74
N VAL A 258 -19.40 8.25 12.02
CA VAL A 258 -18.68 7.70 13.17
C VAL A 258 -19.66 6.96 14.05
N VAL A 259 -19.24 5.80 14.56
CA VAL A 259 -20.02 4.94 15.46
C VAL A 259 -19.22 4.77 16.74
N ASP A 260 -19.81 5.19 17.86
CA ASP A 260 -19.17 5.13 19.16
C ASP A 260 -19.08 3.67 19.65
N ALA A 261 -18.00 3.32 20.36
CA ALA A 261 -17.85 1.98 20.93
C ALA A 261 -19.02 1.58 21.84
N VAL A 262 -19.61 2.54 22.56
CA VAL A 262 -20.80 2.32 23.39
C VAL A 262 -21.97 1.78 22.56
N ASP A 263 -22.19 2.34 21.38
CA ASP A 263 -23.26 1.89 20.47
C ASP A 263 -22.92 0.54 19.83
N ILE A 264 -21.64 0.31 19.53
CA ILE A 264 -21.13 -0.96 18.97
C ILE A 264 -21.45 -2.14 19.91
N TRP A 265 -21.22 -1.97 21.21
CA TRP A 265 -21.52 -3.01 22.20
C TRP A 265 -23.03 -3.20 22.42
N ALA A 266 -23.84 -2.18 22.16
CA ALA A 266 -25.30 -2.30 22.21
C ALA A 266 -25.90 -3.06 21.00
N PHE A 267 -25.14 -3.26 19.93
CA PHE A 267 -25.62 -4.04 18.78
C PHE A 267 -25.75 -5.53 19.11
N THR A 268 -26.90 -6.10 18.74
CA THR A 268 -27.22 -7.52 18.95
C THR A 268 -27.10 -8.36 17.68
N ARG A 269 -26.74 -7.75 16.55
CA ARG A 269 -26.63 -8.40 15.24
C ARG A 269 -25.20 -8.29 14.72
N ASP A 270 -24.77 -9.33 14.03
CA ASP A 270 -23.46 -9.40 13.37
C ASP A 270 -23.35 -8.48 12.15
N SER A 271 -24.43 -7.83 11.73
CA SER A 271 -24.42 -6.87 10.63
C SER A 271 -25.46 -5.78 10.87
N VAL A 272 -25.05 -4.53 10.69
CA VAL A 272 -25.88 -3.34 10.92
C VAL A 272 -25.71 -2.38 9.74
N SER A 273 -26.81 -1.81 9.26
CA SER A 273 -26.77 -0.74 8.26
C SER A 273 -26.88 0.62 8.95
N ILE A 274 -25.89 1.48 8.73
CA ILE A 274 -25.79 2.82 9.31
C ILE A 274 -25.79 3.81 8.17
N ARG A 275 -26.87 4.60 8.04
CA ARG A 275 -27.06 5.55 6.92
C ARG A 275 -26.90 4.93 5.53
N GLY A 276 -27.26 3.66 5.37
CA GLY A 276 -27.12 2.92 4.11
C GLY A 276 -25.74 2.28 3.89
N LEU A 277 -24.79 2.50 4.79
CA LEU A 277 -23.47 1.86 4.80
C LEU A 277 -23.54 0.58 5.65
N MET A 278 -22.94 -0.50 5.16
CA MET A 278 -22.94 -1.78 5.88
C MET A 278 -21.75 -1.84 6.83
N LEU A 279 -22.00 -2.26 8.07
CA LEU A 279 -20.99 -2.58 9.08
C LEU A 279 -21.17 -4.04 9.51
N GLU A 280 -20.16 -4.86 9.21
CA GLU A 280 -20.14 -6.29 9.51
C GLU A 280 -19.27 -6.57 10.75
N SER A 281 -19.73 -7.47 11.61
CA SER A 281 -19.12 -7.88 12.88
C SER A 281 -18.50 -6.71 13.66
N PRO A 282 -19.27 -5.68 14.05
CA PRO A 282 -18.73 -4.44 14.59
C PRO A 282 -17.85 -4.63 15.84
N GLN A 283 -18.20 -5.57 16.71
CA GLN A 283 -17.45 -5.90 17.92
C GLN A 283 -16.11 -6.58 17.60
N GLU A 284 -16.11 -7.58 16.70
CA GLU A 284 -14.88 -8.27 16.27
C GLU A 284 -13.95 -7.31 15.53
N LEU A 285 -14.52 -6.42 14.70
CA LEU A 285 -13.78 -5.39 14.00
C LEU A 285 -13.14 -4.41 14.97
N LEU A 286 -13.89 -3.89 15.95
CA LEU A 286 -13.37 -2.97 16.97
C LEU A 286 -12.22 -3.61 17.75
N LEU A 287 -12.41 -4.83 18.27
CA LEU A 287 -11.36 -5.55 19.01
C LEU A 287 -10.14 -5.85 18.14
N GLY A 288 -10.36 -6.25 16.89
CA GLY A 288 -9.29 -6.50 15.93
C GLY A 288 -8.45 -5.27 15.68
N GLU A 289 -9.09 -4.12 15.48
CA GLU A 289 -8.41 -2.85 15.26
C GLU A 289 -7.71 -2.32 16.51
N LEU A 290 -8.31 -2.47 17.70
CA LEU A 290 -7.67 -2.11 18.96
C LEU A 290 -6.42 -2.97 19.21
N GLY A 291 -6.49 -4.28 18.94
CA GLY A 291 -5.34 -5.19 18.99
C GLY A 291 -4.26 -4.87 17.95
N ARG A 292 -4.62 -4.25 16.81
CA ARG A 292 -3.65 -3.74 15.85
C ARG A 292 -3.00 -2.45 16.36
N ALA A 293 -3.80 -1.52 16.87
CA ALA A 293 -3.35 -0.22 17.36
C ALA A 293 -2.46 -0.33 18.61
N SER A 294 -2.65 -1.37 19.44
CA SER A 294 -1.84 -1.58 20.65
C SER A 294 -0.34 -1.77 20.38
N ARG A 295 0.03 -2.18 19.16
CA ARG A 295 1.43 -2.26 18.70
C ARG A 295 2.13 -0.90 18.70
N PHE A 296 1.37 0.18 18.51
CA PHE A 296 1.85 1.56 18.48
C PHE A 296 1.52 2.34 19.75
N CYS A 297 0.43 1.97 20.43
CA CYS A 297 -0.07 2.59 21.64
C CYS A 297 -0.25 1.51 22.73
N PRO A 298 0.82 1.14 23.47
CA PRO A 298 0.77 0.08 24.47
C PRO A 298 -0.30 0.29 25.54
N GLU A 299 -0.71 1.54 25.78
CA GLU A 299 -1.78 1.86 26.73
C GLU A 299 -3.11 1.18 26.39
N LEU A 300 -3.36 0.89 25.11
CA LEU A 300 -4.56 0.19 24.65
C LEU A 300 -4.63 -1.26 25.12
N GLU A 301 -3.51 -1.87 25.53
CA GLU A 301 -3.52 -3.21 26.12
C GLU A 301 -4.39 -3.25 27.39
N ARG A 302 -4.42 -2.16 28.17
CA ARG A 302 -5.27 -2.05 29.37
C ARG A 302 -6.75 -2.15 29.03
N ALA A 303 -7.17 -1.49 27.95
CA ALA A 303 -8.56 -1.55 27.51
C ALA A 303 -8.92 -2.95 26.98
N LEU A 304 -7.98 -3.64 26.33
CA LEU A 304 -8.22 -5.01 25.82
C LEU A 304 -8.37 -6.07 26.92
N GLU A 305 -8.10 -5.74 28.19
CA GLU A 305 -8.43 -6.59 29.34
C GLU A 305 -9.92 -6.53 29.71
N GLU A 306 -10.63 -5.47 29.29
CA GLU A 306 -12.06 -5.30 29.52
C GLU A 306 -12.88 -6.09 28.50
N SER A 307 -14.08 -6.52 28.89
CA SER A 307 -14.97 -7.28 27.99
C SER A 307 -15.63 -6.41 26.92
N GLU A 308 -15.85 -5.13 27.21
CA GLU A 308 -16.52 -4.16 26.33
C GLU A 308 -15.74 -2.83 26.34
N PRO A 309 -14.52 -2.79 25.76
CA PRO A 309 -13.69 -1.59 25.76
C PRO A 309 -14.38 -0.44 25.03
N ILE A 310 -14.50 0.70 25.71
CA ILE A 310 -15.07 1.94 25.15
C ILE A 310 -14.08 3.11 25.17
N GLU A 311 -13.12 3.10 26.09
CA GLU A 311 -12.05 4.08 26.20
C GLU A 311 -10.85 3.52 26.97
N VAL A 312 -9.74 4.27 26.98
CA VAL A 312 -8.66 4.09 27.96
C VAL A 312 -8.33 5.42 28.62
N LEU A 313 -8.10 5.39 29.93
CA LEU A 313 -7.64 6.55 30.69
C LEU A 313 -6.12 6.69 30.58
N LEU A 314 -5.69 7.89 30.19
CA LEU A 314 -4.30 8.29 30.03
C LEU A 314 -3.93 9.33 31.08
N GLY A 315 -2.71 9.23 31.63
CA GLY A 315 -2.11 10.34 32.36
C GLY A 315 -1.75 11.50 31.43
N THR A 316 -1.54 12.70 31.97
CA THR A 316 -1.19 13.88 31.15
C THR A 316 0.09 13.67 30.31
N GLY A 317 1.10 12.99 30.87
CA GLY A 317 2.32 12.65 30.12
C GLY A 317 2.07 11.65 28.99
N GLU A 318 1.19 10.67 29.20
CA GLU A 318 0.80 9.67 28.19
C GLU A 318 -0.01 10.34 27.07
N ALA A 319 -0.95 11.22 27.40
CA ALA A 319 -1.71 11.99 26.43
C ALA A 319 -0.81 12.89 25.57
N TYR A 320 0.20 13.55 26.17
CA TYR A 320 1.16 14.35 25.42
C TYR A 320 2.01 13.52 24.46
N ARG A 321 2.52 12.37 24.92
CA ARG A 321 3.25 11.42 24.08
C ARG A 321 2.37 10.88 22.96
N PHE A 322 1.11 10.54 23.25
CA PHE A 322 0.15 10.12 22.24
C PHE A 322 0.02 11.17 21.13
N LEU A 323 -0.17 12.43 21.48
CA LEU A 323 -0.34 13.51 20.52
C LEU A 323 0.91 13.82 19.68
N ARG A 324 2.10 13.67 20.27
CA ARG A 324 3.37 14.09 19.63
C ARG A 324 4.06 12.97 18.86
N GLU A 325 4.03 11.75 19.37
CA GLU A 325 4.82 10.63 18.87
C GLU A 325 3.93 9.55 18.24
N ILE A 326 2.79 9.24 18.85
CA ILE A 326 1.94 8.11 18.43
C ILE A 326 0.96 8.52 17.32
N LYS A 327 0.33 9.71 17.41
CA LYS A 327 -0.63 10.22 16.43
C LYS A 327 -0.09 10.15 14.98
N PRO A 328 1.12 10.62 14.65
CA PRO A 328 1.62 10.56 13.28
C PRO A 328 1.73 9.11 12.76
N VAL A 329 2.23 8.19 13.59
CA VAL A 329 2.39 6.77 13.24
C VAL A 329 1.03 6.11 13.03
N LEU A 330 0.06 6.38 13.89
CA LEU A 330 -1.30 5.85 13.74
C LEU A 330 -1.98 6.32 12.45
N LEU A 331 -1.84 7.60 12.09
CA LEU A 331 -2.37 8.14 10.84
C LEU A 331 -1.70 7.49 9.62
N GLU A 332 -0.38 7.27 9.67
CA GLU A 332 0.37 6.58 8.62
C GLU A 332 -0.05 5.10 8.47
N SER A 333 -0.42 4.46 9.57
CA SER A 333 -0.96 3.09 9.62
C SER A 333 -2.47 2.99 9.37
N GLY A 334 -3.11 4.06 8.87
CA GLY A 334 -4.50 4.03 8.41
C GLY A 334 -5.58 4.17 9.49
N PHE A 335 -5.19 4.45 10.74
CA PHE A 335 -6.14 4.76 11.81
C PHE A 335 -6.62 6.21 11.75
N GLY A 336 -7.81 6.48 12.27
CA GLY A 336 -8.30 7.83 12.53
C GLY A 336 -7.80 8.30 13.89
N VAL A 337 -7.40 9.58 14.00
CA VAL A 337 -7.08 10.22 15.28
C VAL A 337 -7.72 11.60 15.34
N GLU A 338 -8.61 11.79 16.31
CA GLU A 338 -9.19 13.09 16.64
C GLU A 338 -8.53 13.67 17.89
N THR A 339 -8.13 14.93 17.81
CA THR A 339 -7.44 15.63 18.88
C THR A 339 -8.23 16.83 19.39
N PRO A 340 -7.98 17.26 20.63
CA PRO A 340 -8.52 18.51 21.16
C PRO A 340 -8.29 19.70 20.22
N VAL A 341 -9.29 20.57 20.08
CA VAL A 341 -9.31 21.65 19.07
C VAL A 341 -8.09 22.58 19.18
N TRP A 342 -7.59 22.80 20.39
CA TRP A 342 -6.46 23.68 20.63
C TRP A 342 -5.10 23.07 20.23
N TRP A 343 -4.96 21.74 20.14
CA TRP A 343 -3.66 21.09 19.90
C TRP A 343 -3.01 21.47 18.56
N ASP A 344 -3.83 21.59 17.52
CA ASP A 344 -3.36 21.93 16.17
C ASP A 344 -3.25 23.45 15.94
N THR A 345 -3.52 24.27 16.98
CA THR A 345 -3.29 25.73 16.92
C THR A 345 -1.87 26.10 17.36
N PRO A 346 -1.24 27.12 16.74
CA PRO A 346 0.10 27.59 17.12
C PRO A 346 0.21 27.97 18.60
N SER A 347 -0.84 28.56 19.16
CA SER A 347 -0.92 29.00 20.56
C SER A 347 -1.08 27.84 21.54
N GLY A 348 -1.85 26.81 21.18
CA GLY A 348 -2.07 25.63 22.03
C GLY A 348 -0.83 24.76 22.21
N ARG A 349 0.03 24.66 21.18
CA ARG A 349 1.34 23.97 21.28
C ARG A 349 2.29 24.60 22.30
N LEU A 350 2.24 25.94 22.43
CA LEU A 350 3.02 26.67 23.44
C LEU A 350 2.44 26.47 24.85
N GLY A 351 1.10 26.52 24.98
CA GLY A 351 0.40 26.32 26.25
C GLY A 351 0.59 24.93 26.84
N ALA A 352 0.56 23.88 26.01
CA ALA A 352 0.85 22.51 26.46
C ALA A 352 2.31 22.33 26.92
N ARG A 353 3.30 22.94 26.23
CA ARG A 353 4.69 22.92 26.72
C ARG A 353 4.84 23.61 28.08
N LEU A 354 4.11 24.69 28.33
CA LEU A 354 4.18 25.44 29.58
C LEU A 354 3.49 24.76 30.77
N LYS A 355 2.48 23.90 30.52
CA LYS A 355 1.79 23.16 31.59
C LYS A 355 2.42 21.80 31.93
N ILE A 356 3.26 21.26 31.04
CA ILE A 356 3.85 19.91 31.15
C ILE A 356 5.35 19.97 31.54
N THR A 357 5.94 21.16 31.61
CA THR A 357 7.28 21.39 32.18
C THR A 357 7.13 21.82 33.63
#